data_AF-A0A8T6ZTE7-F1
#
_entry.id   AF-A0A8T6ZTE7-F1
#
_cell.length_a   1.000
_cell.length_b   1.000
_cell.length_c   1.000
_cell.angle_alpha   90.00
_cell.angle_beta   90.00
_cell.angle_gamma   90.00
#
_symmetry.space_group_name_H-M   'P 1'
#
loop_
_entity.id
_entity.type
_entity.pdbx_description
1 polymer ?
#
loop_
_entity_poly.entity_id
_entity_poly.type
_entity_poly.pdbx_seq_one_letter_code
_entity_poly.pdbx_strand_id
1 'polypeptide(L)' 'PSYQEVNTTVDDLEPDQQVTLVALMWLGRGDYAVEEWDSAIENAKDSWNERTAEYLLGTPLVADYLAEGLDGLGYD' A
#
# COMPACT_ATOMS: atom_id res chain seq x y z
N PRO A 1 -9.92 -13.34 -8.78
CA PRO A 1 -8.85 -13.73 -7.84
C PRO A 1 -9.43 -14.17 -6.48
N SER A 2 -8.96 -15.30 -5.98
CA SER A 2 -9.21 -15.71 -4.58
C SER A 2 -8.30 -14.92 -3.63
N TYR A 3 -8.68 -14.81 -2.35
CA TYR A 3 -7.87 -14.13 -1.33
C TYR A 3 -6.41 -14.62 -1.30
N GLN A 4 -6.22 -15.94 -1.41
CA GLN A 4 -4.88 -16.55 -1.42
C GLN A 4 -4.05 -16.12 -2.63
N GLU A 5 -4.65 -16.02 -3.82
CA GLU A 5 -3.92 -15.59 -5.02
C GLU A 5 -3.41 -14.16 -4.90
N VAL A 6 -4.22 -13.24 -4.35
CA VAL A 6 -3.80 -11.85 -4.14
C VAL A 6 -2.73 -11.78 -3.05
N ASN A 7 -2.88 -12.54 -1.96
CA ASN A 7 -1.90 -12.57 -0.89
C ASN A 7 -0.52 -13.01 -1.41
N THR A 8 -0.46 -14.14 -2.10
CA THR A 8 0.78 -14.64 -2.72
C THR A 8 1.35 -13.63 -3.72
N THR A 9 0.49 -12.99 -4.52
CA THR A 9 0.94 -11.96 -5.47
C THR A 9 1.64 -10.79 -4.76
N VAL A 10 1.11 -10.32 -3.63
CA VAL A 10 1.73 -9.24 -2.86
C VAL A 10 3.00 -9.72 -2.15
N ASP A 11 3.01 -10.95 -1.62
CA ASP A 11 4.19 -11.55 -0.96
C ASP A 11 5.36 -11.73 -1.94
N ASP A 12 5.07 -12.01 -3.22
CA ASP A 12 6.08 -12.21 -4.27
C ASP A 12 6.72 -10.89 -4.76
N LEU A 13 6.18 -9.73 -4.35
CA LEU A 13 6.76 -8.42 -4.67
C LEU A 13 8.05 -8.18 -3.89
N GLU A 14 8.96 -7.39 -4.48
CA GLU A 14 10.15 -6.93 -3.76
C GLU A 14 9.76 -6.09 -2.53
N PRO A 15 10.54 -6.11 -1.43
CA PRO A 15 10.21 -5.36 -0.20
C PRO A 15 9.85 -3.89 -0.45
N ASP A 16 10.61 -3.20 -1.31
CA ASP A 16 10.34 -1.79 -1.64
C ASP A 16 9.01 -1.59 -2.38
N GLN A 17 8.57 -2.58 -3.17
CA GLN A 17 7.26 -2.54 -3.83
C GLN A 17 6.12 -2.77 -2.82
N GLN A 18 6.31 -3.67 -1.86
CA GLN A 18 5.34 -3.86 -0.77
C GLN A 18 5.21 -2.60 0.09
N VAL A 19 6.34 -1.97 0.42
CA VAL A 19 6.39 -0.67 1.12
C VAL A 19 5.60 0.39 0.34
N THR A 20 5.82 0.46 -0.98
CA THR A 20 5.10 1.41 -1.84
C THR A 20 3.59 1.18 -1.82
N LEU A 21 3.13 -0.08 -1.84
CA LEU A 21 1.70 -0.39 -1.73
C LEU A 21 1.10 0.03 -0.39
N VAL A 22 1.84 -0.14 0.71
CA VAL A 22 1.39 0.33 2.04
C VAL A 22 1.29 1.85 2.07
N ALA A 23 2.31 2.55 1.57
CA ALA A 23 2.30 4.01 1.51
C ALA A 23 1.17 4.54 0.61
N LEU A 24 0.94 3.94 -0.57
CA LEU A 24 -0.18 4.26 -1.46
C LEU A 24 -1.53 4.08 -0.75
N MET A 25 -1.70 2.96 -0.04
CA MET A 25 -2.92 2.69 0.72
C MET A 25 -3.16 3.72 1.83
N TRP A 26 -2.12 4.15 2.55
CA TRP A 26 -2.22 5.21 3.55
C TRP A 26 -2.55 6.57 2.93
N LEU A 27 -1.96 6.90 1.78
CA LEU A 27 -2.24 8.12 1.03
C LEU A 27 -3.71 8.17 0.61
N GLY A 28 -4.22 7.14 -0.07
CA GLY A 28 -5.61 7.12 -0.51
C GLY A 28 -6.64 6.98 0.62
N ARG A 29 -6.23 6.47 1.80
CA ARG A 29 -7.04 6.51 3.02
C ARG A 29 -7.09 7.91 3.65
N GLY A 30 -6.16 8.79 3.28
CA GLY A 30 -6.04 10.15 3.82
C GLY A 30 -5.23 10.24 5.11
N ASP A 31 -4.38 9.24 5.41
CA ASP A 31 -3.46 9.33 6.55
C ASP A 31 -2.28 10.28 6.29
N TYR A 32 -1.94 10.47 5.01
CA TYR A 32 -0.93 11.40 4.52
C TYR A 32 -1.52 12.23 3.39
N ALA A 33 -1.01 13.45 3.22
CA ALA A 33 -1.21 14.23 2.01
C ALA A 33 -0.18 13.86 0.93
N VAL A 34 -0.43 14.28 -0.32
CA VAL A 34 0.49 14.04 -1.46
C VAL A 34 1.85 14.69 -1.20
N GLU A 35 1.88 15.85 -0.53
CA GLU A 35 3.11 16.55 -0.15
C GLU A 35 3.92 15.79 0.92
N GLU A 36 3.32 14.83 1.61
CA GLU A 36 3.93 14.02 2.66
C GLU A 36 4.32 12.62 2.15
N TRP A 37 4.33 12.40 0.83
CA TRP A 37 4.61 11.11 0.20
C TRP A 37 5.93 10.48 0.65
N ASP A 38 7.01 11.26 0.71
CA ASP A 38 8.31 10.74 1.14
C ASP A 38 8.27 10.24 2.60
N SER A 39 7.55 10.94 3.48
CA SER A 39 7.34 10.51 4.86
C SER A 39 6.45 9.27 4.95
N ALA A 40 5.44 9.15 4.09
CA ALA A 40 4.60 7.95 4.02
C ALA A 40 5.44 6.72 3.65
N ILE A 41 6.36 6.86 2.68
CA ILE A 41 7.29 5.80 2.27
C ILE A 41 8.27 5.44 3.39
N GLU A 42 8.88 6.42 4.05
CA GLU A 42 9.79 6.17 5.18
C GLU A 42 9.08 5.40 6.31
N ASN A 43 7.87 5.84 6.70
CA ASN A 43 7.11 5.19 7.75
C ASN A 43 6.61 3.79 7.33
N ALA A 44 6.28 3.60 6.06
CA ALA A 44 5.89 2.29 5.53
C ALA A 44 7.08 1.32 5.53
N LYS A 45 8.28 1.83 5.22
CA LYS A 45 9.53 1.06 5.29
C LYS A 45 9.87 0.65 6.72
N ASP A 46 9.72 1.56 7.68
CA ASP A 46 9.93 1.25 9.10
C ASP A 46 8.90 0.25 9.64
N SER A 47 7.71 0.21 9.05
CA SER A 47 6.63 -0.73 9.41
C SER A 47 6.73 -2.07 8.68
N TRP A 48 7.60 -2.19 7.68
CA TRP A 48 7.66 -3.36 6.79
C TRP A 48 8.06 -4.63 7.54
N ASN A 49 7.36 -5.72 7.22
CA ASN A 49 7.67 -7.06 7.69
C ASN A 49 7.01 -8.12 6.78
N GLU A 50 7.27 -9.40 7.06
CA GLU A 50 6.76 -10.55 6.29
C GLU A 50 5.23 -10.67 6.26
N ARG A 51 4.48 -9.89 7.04
CA ARG A 51 3.00 -9.91 7.08
C ARG A 51 2.38 -8.72 6.33
N THR A 52 3.14 -8.05 5.47
CA THR A 52 2.66 -6.86 4.75
C THR A 52 1.46 -7.18 3.85
N ALA A 53 1.45 -8.33 3.17
CA ALA A 53 0.30 -8.75 2.36
C ALA A 53 -0.96 -8.94 3.21
N GLU A 54 -0.84 -9.60 4.37
CA GLU A 54 -1.95 -9.79 5.31
C GLU A 54 -2.49 -8.44 5.83
N TYR A 55 -1.59 -7.49 6.11
CA TYR A 55 -1.96 -6.14 6.55
C TYR A 55 -2.75 -5.38 5.47
N LEU A 56 -2.26 -5.40 4.23
CA LEU A 56 -2.95 -4.78 3.09
C LEU A 56 -4.32 -5.42 2.86
N LEU A 57 -4.38 -6.74 2.74
CA LEU A 57 -5.63 -7.45 2.44
C LEU A 57 -6.61 -7.51 3.62
N GLY A 58 -6.10 -7.34 4.84
CA GLY A 58 -6.92 -7.15 6.04
C GLY A 58 -7.50 -5.74 6.17
N THR A 59 -7.03 -4.77 5.36
CA THR A 59 -7.55 -3.41 5.35
C THR A 59 -8.85 -3.35 4.52
N PRO A 60 -10.00 -2.98 5.12
CA PRO A 60 -11.23 -2.79 4.38
C PRO A 60 -11.05 -1.72 3.30
N LEU A 61 -11.62 -1.94 2.11
CA LEU A 61 -11.54 -1.01 0.97
C LEU A 61 -10.12 -0.75 0.46
N VAL A 62 -9.16 -1.65 0.71
CA VAL A 62 -7.77 -1.50 0.23
C VAL A 62 -7.68 -1.22 -1.27
N ALA A 63 -8.54 -1.84 -2.09
CA ALA A 63 -8.55 -1.61 -3.53
C ALA A 63 -8.92 -0.16 -3.89
N ASP A 64 -9.92 0.41 -3.19
CA ASP A 64 -10.34 1.79 -3.38
C ASP A 64 -9.24 2.75 -2.92
N TYR A 65 -8.63 2.52 -1.74
CA TYR A 65 -7.53 3.36 -1.27
C TYR A 65 -6.29 3.31 -2.17
N LEU A 66 -5.95 2.16 -2.74
CA LEU A 66 -4.85 2.08 -3.71
C LEU A 66 -5.16 2.89 -4.97
N ALA A 67 -6.41 2.87 -5.46
CA ALA A 67 -6.82 3.67 -6.61
C ALA A 67 -6.78 5.18 -6.30
N GLU A 68 -7.34 5.60 -5.17
CA GLU A 68 -7.31 7.01 -4.72
C GLU A 68 -5.87 7.50 -4.50
N GLY A 69 -4.98 6.66 -3.96
CA GLY A 69 -3.57 7.00 -3.79
C GLY A 69 -2.83 7.18 -5.12
N LEU A 70 -3.15 6.36 -6.13
CA LEU A 70 -2.60 6.50 -7.48
C LEU A 70 -3.09 7.78 -8.17
N ASP A 71 -4.39 8.08 -8.10
CA ASP A 71 -4.98 9.32 -8.62
C ASP A 71 -4.36 10.55 -7.94
N GLY A 72 -4.21 10.51 -6.60
CA GLY A 72 -3.56 11.58 -5.84
C GLY A 72 -2.12 11.88 -6.29
N LEU A 73 -1.38 10.87 -6.77
CA LEU A 73 -0.04 11.03 -7.34
C LEU A 73 -0.02 11.36 -8.84
N GLY A 74 -1.19 11.45 -9.48
CA GLY A 74 -1.34 11.77 -10.90
C GLY A 74 -1.13 10.57 -11.84
N TYR A 75 -1.33 9.34 -11.34
CA TYR A 75 -1.29 8.10 -12.11
C TYR A 75 -2.72 7.61 -12.40
N ASP A 76 -3.42 8.30 -13.29
CA ASP A 76 -4.75 7.91 -13.81
C ASP A 76 -4.68 7.55 -15.31
#